data_AF-A0A9P8FHP4-F1
#
_entry.id   AF-A0A9P8FHP4-F1
#
_cell.length_a   1.000
_cell.length_b   1.000
_cell.length_c   1.000
_cell.angle_alpha   90.00
_cell.angle_beta   90.00
_cell.angle_gamma   90.00
#
_symmetry.space_group_name_H-M   'P 1'
#
loop_
_entity.id
_entity.type
_entity.pdbx_description
1 polymer ?
#
loop_
_entity_poly.entity_id
_entity_poly.type
_entity_poly.pdbx_seq_one_letter_code
_entity_poly.pdbx_strand_id
1 'polypeptide(L)'
;MDYQNRAGSKFGGGGVASASATNADRRERLRKLALETIDLDKDPYIFKNHVGSFECRLCLTVHQNDGSYLAHTQGRKHQTNLARRAAREAQLGKDRDQNLSGLSQVQVKRNVVKIGRPGY
;
A
#
# COMPACT_ATOMS: atom_id res chain seq x y z
N MET A 1 36.34 43.60 -12.39
CA MET A 1 36.16 42.14 -12.23
C MET A 1 34.69 41.87 -11.92
N ASP A 2 34.01 41.08 -12.74
CA ASP A 2 32.63 40.64 -12.50
C ASP A 2 32.62 39.52 -11.44
N TYR A 3 31.88 39.71 -10.36
CA TYR A 3 31.77 38.78 -9.22
C TYR A 3 30.48 37.95 -9.24
N GLN A 4 29.62 38.10 -10.24
CA GLN A 4 28.27 37.53 -10.21
C GLN A 4 28.20 36.01 -10.42
N ASN A 5 29.22 35.40 -11.03
CA ASN A 5 29.19 33.97 -11.40
C ASN A 5 30.32 33.14 -10.76
N ARG A 6 30.78 33.50 -9.55
CA ARG A 6 31.83 32.71 -8.87
C ARG A 6 31.19 31.53 -8.14
N ALA A 7 31.00 30.42 -8.85
CA ALA A 7 30.66 29.13 -8.27
C ALA A 7 31.83 28.66 -7.37
N GLY A 8 31.78 28.99 -6.08
CA GLY A 8 32.79 28.62 -5.12
C GLY A 8 32.37 28.94 -3.69
N SER A 9 32.77 28.09 -2.75
CA SER A 9 32.54 28.29 -1.32
C SER A 9 33.24 29.54 -0.84
N LYS A 10 32.59 30.31 0.04
CA LYS A 10 33.22 31.46 0.71
C LYS A 10 34.47 31.01 1.48
N PHE A 11 35.42 31.93 1.66
CA PHE A 11 36.62 31.70 2.47
C PHE A 11 36.21 31.27 3.89
N GLY A 12 36.74 30.13 4.35
CA GLY A 12 36.35 29.48 5.62
C GLY A 12 35.09 28.61 5.57
N GLY A 13 34.39 28.54 4.43
CA GLY A 13 33.11 27.85 4.27
C GLY A 13 33.18 26.39 3.82
N GLY A 14 34.35 25.75 3.87
CA GLY A 14 34.48 24.30 3.67
C GLY A 14 34.06 23.77 2.28
N GLY A 15 34.50 24.39 1.18
CA GLY A 15 34.36 23.83 -0.18
C GLY A 15 32.92 23.71 -0.71
N VAL A 16 32.76 23.54 -2.02
CA VAL A 16 31.47 23.12 -2.60
C VAL A 16 31.37 21.60 -2.54
N ALA A 17 30.26 21.07 -2.03
CA ALA A 17 30.05 19.63 -1.94
C ALA A 17 30.11 18.98 -3.32
N SER A 18 30.69 17.78 -3.40
CA SER A 18 30.77 17.04 -4.66
C SER A 18 29.37 16.67 -5.18
N ALA A 19 29.24 16.46 -6.49
CA ALA A 19 27.98 16.05 -7.11
C ALA A 19 27.43 14.73 -6.52
N SER A 20 28.31 13.82 -6.09
CA SER A 20 27.90 12.57 -5.42
C SER A 20 27.31 12.83 -4.04
N ALA A 21 27.90 13.72 -3.25
CA ALA A 21 27.40 14.07 -1.91
C ALA A 21 26.04 14.77 -1.99
N THR A 22 25.89 15.74 -2.89
CA THR A 22 24.61 16.45 -3.09
C THR A 22 23.49 15.52 -3.60
N ASN A 23 23.82 14.54 -4.45
CA ASN A 23 22.86 13.54 -4.93
C ASN A 23 22.48 12.50 -3.85
N ALA A 24 23.37 12.20 -2.91
CA ALA A 24 23.06 11.34 -1.78
C ALA A 24 22.09 12.03 -0.81
N ASP A 25 22.39 13.26 -0.42
CA ASP A 25 21.54 14.10 0.44
C ASP A 25 20.14 14.30 -0.17
N ARG A 26 20.07 14.60 -1.47
CA ARG A 26 18.79 14.72 -2.18
C ARG A 26 17.97 13.44 -2.11
N ARG A 27 18.58 12.26 -2.28
CA ARG A 27 17.89 10.96 -2.21
C ARG A 27 17.36 10.68 -0.81
N GLU A 28 18.17 10.96 0.21
CA GLU A 28 17.75 10.79 1.61
C GLU A 28 16.60 11.73 1.99
N ARG A 29 16.68 13.00 1.56
CA ARG A 29 15.62 13.98 1.79
C ARG A 29 14.30 13.57 1.13
N LEU A 30 14.34 13.13 -0.14
CA LEU A 30 13.14 12.64 -0.83
C LEU A 30 12.54 11.42 -0.15
N ARG A 31 13.38 10.51 0.35
CA ARG A 31 12.93 9.35 1.13
C ARG A 31 12.21 9.78 2.40
N LYS A 32 12.75 10.75 3.14
CA LYS A 32 12.12 11.28 4.36
C LYS A 32 10.75 11.92 4.07
N LEU A 33 10.67 12.74 3.03
CA LEU A 33 9.40 13.35 2.58
C LEU A 33 8.36 12.28 2.18
N ALA A 34 8.79 11.19 1.54
CA ALA A 34 7.90 10.10 1.17
C ALA A 34 7.37 9.33 2.39
N LEU A 35 8.21 9.11 3.41
CA LEU A 35 7.80 8.47 4.67
C LEU A 35 6.86 9.33 5.52
N GLU A 36 6.93 10.66 5.40
CA GLU A 36 5.98 11.56 6.05
C GLU A 36 4.58 11.49 5.42
N THR A 37 4.50 11.16 4.12
CA THR A 37 3.23 11.09 3.38
C THR A 37 2.61 9.69 3.35
N ILE A 38 3.44 8.64 3.41
CA ILE A 38 3.01 7.24 3.30
C ILE A 38 3.39 6.50 4.57
N ASP A 39 2.38 6.08 5.31
CA ASP A 39 2.53 5.16 6.44
C ASP A 39 2.69 3.72 5.93
N LEU A 40 3.90 3.19 6.05
CA LEU A 40 4.25 1.85 5.58
C LEU A 40 3.54 0.75 6.37
N ASP A 41 3.23 0.96 7.65
CA ASP A 41 2.63 -0.08 8.48
C ASP A 41 1.16 -0.37 8.10
N LYS A 42 0.54 0.56 7.35
CA LYS A 42 -0.82 0.40 6.82
C LYS A 42 -0.88 -0.39 5.52
N ASP A 43 0.24 -0.58 4.82
CA ASP A 43 0.25 -1.35 3.58
C ASP A 43 0.13 -2.85 3.88
N PRO A 44 -0.97 -3.53 3.47
CA PRO A 44 -1.18 -4.93 3.78
C PRO A 44 -0.17 -5.87 3.11
N TYR A 45 0.59 -5.42 2.11
CA TYR A 45 1.52 -6.28 1.38
C TYR A 45 2.97 -6.16 1.83
N ILE A 46 3.31 -5.18 2.64
CA ILE A 46 4.66 -5.05 3.20
C ILE A 46 4.89 -6.09 4.29
N PHE A 47 6.12 -6.59 4.36
CA PHE A 47 6.58 -7.42 5.45
C PHE A 47 8.02 -7.07 5.78
N LYS A 48 8.31 -6.77 7.04
CA LYS A 48 9.68 -6.56 7.50
C LYS A 48 10.21 -7.88 8.03
N ASN A 49 11.25 -8.39 7.40
CA ASN A 49 11.84 -9.66 7.82
C ASN A 49 12.75 -9.47 9.05
N HIS A 50 13.14 -10.59 9.66
CA HIS A 50 13.99 -10.62 10.85
C HIS A 50 15.41 -10.07 10.62
N VAL A 51 15.85 -9.98 9.36
CA VAL A 51 17.15 -9.41 8.96
C VAL A 51 17.04 -7.88 8.77
N GLY A 52 15.83 -7.32 8.73
CA GLY A 52 15.57 -5.90 8.51
C GLY A 52 15.36 -5.50 7.05
N SER A 53 15.30 -6.44 6.11
CA SER A 53 14.87 -6.19 4.73
C SER A 53 13.35 -6.12 4.61
N PHE A 54 12.87 -5.42 3.57
CA PHE A 54 11.46 -5.26 3.29
C PHE A 54 11.03 -6.18 2.17
N GLU A 55 9.93 -6.90 2.35
CA GLU A 55 9.42 -7.87 1.38
C GLU A 55 8.03 -7.45 0.93
N CYS A 56 7.79 -7.55 -0.37
CA CYS A 56 6.47 -7.34 -0.97
C CYS A 56 5.77 -8.70 -1.14
N ARG A 57 4.82 -9.02 -0.27
CA ARG A 57 4.07 -10.29 -0.31
C ARG A 57 3.22 -10.46 -1.57
N LEU A 58 2.86 -9.35 -2.22
CA LEU A 58 2.12 -9.37 -3.48
C LEU A 58 2.99 -9.78 -4.68
N CYS A 59 4.24 -9.34 -4.70
CA CYS A 59 5.15 -9.53 -5.83
C CYS A 59 6.24 -10.56 -5.58
N LEU A 60 6.37 -11.05 -4.35
CA LEU A 60 7.44 -11.95 -3.89
C LEU A 60 8.83 -11.36 -4.20
N THR A 61 9.01 -10.08 -3.88
CA THR A 61 10.28 -9.36 -4.08
C THR A 61 10.82 -8.86 -2.76
N VAL A 62 12.14 -8.90 -2.62
CA VAL A 62 12.88 -8.40 -1.45
C VAL A 62 13.52 -7.06 -1.81
N HIS A 63 13.43 -6.11 -0.90
CA HIS A 63 13.90 -4.73 -1.01
C HIS A 63 14.86 -4.43 0.15
N GLN A 64 16.00 -3.82 -0.18
CA GLN A 64 17.06 -3.52 0.79
C GLN A 64 16.71 -2.34 1.69
N ASN A 65 15.88 -1.42 1.22
CA ASN A 65 15.47 -0.22 1.93
C ASN A 65 14.01 0.10 1.65
N ASP A 66 13.38 0.87 2.54
CA ASP A 66 11.99 1.29 2.39
C ASP A 66 11.76 2.12 1.10
N GLY A 67 12.75 2.89 0.65
CA GLY A 67 12.66 3.69 -0.57
C GLY A 67 12.57 2.83 -1.82
N SER A 68 13.29 1.71 -1.86
CA SER A 68 13.18 0.70 -2.93
C SER A 68 11.81 0.04 -2.91
N TYR A 69 11.25 -0.21 -1.73
CA TYR A 69 9.88 -0.72 -1.60
C TYR A 69 8.85 0.31 -2.09
N LEU A 70 8.97 1.58 -1.68
CA LEU A 70 8.09 2.67 -2.12
C LEU A 70 8.13 2.90 -3.64
N ALA A 71 9.33 2.85 -4.24
CA ALA A 71 9.45 2.92 -5.69
C ALA A 71 8.85 1.68 -6.37
N HIS A 72 8.90 0.52 -5.73
CA HIS A 72 8.34 -0.72 -6.25
C HIS A 72 6.80 -0.69 -6.27
N THR A 73 6.13 -0.15 -5.24
CA THR A 73 4.66 -0.07 -5.20
C THR A 73 4.09 0.79 -6.32
N GLN A 74 4.84 1.82 -6.74
CA GLN A 74 4.51 2.67 -7.90
C GLN A 74 4.83 2.00 -9.25
N GLY A 75 5.51 0.85 -9.24
CA GLY A 75 5.90 0.12 -10.43
C GLY A 75 4.75 -0.63 -11.10
N ARG A 76 4.80 -0.73 -12.44
CA ARG A 76 3.76 -1.43 -13.24
C ARG A 76 3.49 -2.87 -12.80
N LYS A 77 4.54 -3.62 -12.43
CA LYS A 77 4.40 -5.02 -11.98
C LYS A 77 3.57 -5.14 -10.70
N HIS A 78 3.76 -4.21 -9.76
CA HIS A 78 3.00 -4.20 -8.52
C HIS A 78 1.53 -3.88 -8.79
N GLN A 79 1.29 -2.84 -9.59
CA GLN A 79 -0.06 -2.42 -9.98
C GLN A 79 -0.82 -3.51 -10.76
N THR A 80 -0.15 -4.23 -11.68
CA THR A 80 -0.79 -5.33 -12.42
C THR A 80 -1.10 -6.52 -11.52
N ASN A 81 -0.24 -6.83 -10.54
CA ASN A 81 -0.53 -7.88 -9.56
C ASN A 81 -1.70 -7.51 -8.64
N LEU A 82 -1.85 -6.22 -8.26
CA LEU A 82 -3.01 -5.74 -7.51
C LEU A 82 -4.29 -5.96 -8.30
N ALA A 83 -4.32 -5.55 -9.57
CA ALA A 83 -5.48 -5.74 -10.44
C ALA A 83 -5.82 -7.24 -10.61
N ARG A 84 -4.81 -8.10 -10.79
CA ARG A 84 -5.00 -9.57 -10.87
C ARG A 84 -5.55 -10.16 -9.58
N ARG A 85 -5.12 -9.66 -8.41
CA ARG A 85 -5.64 -10.09 -7.12
C ARG A 85 -7.10 -9.67 -6.95
N ALA A 86 -7.41 -8.40 -7.18
CA ALA A 86 -8.77 -7.88 -7.13
C ALA A 86 -9.72 -8.65 -8.07
N ALA A 87 -9.28 -8.98 -9.28
CA ALA A 87 -10.06 -9.78 -10.22
C ALA A 87 -10.34 -11.20 -9.70
N ARG A 88 -9.36 -11.87 -9.07
CA ARG A 88 -9.56 -13.20 -8.47
C ARG A 88 -10.46 -13.15 -7.24
N GLU A 89 -10.31 -12.15 -6.39
CA GLU A 89 -11.16 -11.96 -5.21
C GLU A 89 -12.61 -11.66 -5.62
N ALA A 90 -12.84 -10.90 -6.71
CA ALA A 90 -14.17 -10.68 -7.25
C ALA A 90 -14.82 -11.95 -7.84
N GLN A 91 -14.02 -12.85 -8.44
CA GLN A 91 -14.51 -14.14 -8.93
C GLN A 91 -14.88 -15.08 -7.77
N LEU A 92 -13.97 -15.25 -6.80
CA LEU A 92 -14.21 -16.09 -5.62
C LEU A 92 -15.32 -15.52 -4.70
N GLY A 93 -15.44 -14.20 -4.62
CA GLY A 93 -16.53 -13.54 -3.91
C GLY A 93 -17.89 -13.82 -4.53
N LYS A 94 -17.98 -13.83 -5.87
CA LYS A 94 -19.19 -14.26 -6.59
C LYS A 94 -19.54 -15.72 -6.29
N ASP A 95 -18.57 -16.63 -6.24
CA ASP A 95 -18.82 -18.03 -5.88
C ASP A 95 -19.32 -18.16 -4.42
N ARG A 96 -18.84 -17.31 -3.51
CA ARG A 96 -19.28 -17.30 -2.10
C ARG A 96 -20.71 -16.78 -1.93
N ASP A 97 -21.10 -15.72 -2.66
CA ASP A 97 -22.47 -15.19 -2.64
C ASP A 97 -23.47 -16.11 -3.38
N GLN A 98 -23.03 -16.78 -4.45
CA GLN A 98 -23.87 -17.79 -5.12
C GLN A 98 -24.14 -19.00 -4.21
N ASN A 99 -23.17 -19.40 -3.37
CA ASN A 99 -23.37 -20.50 -2.42
C ASN A 99 -24.27 -20.12 -1.24
N LEU A 100 -24.36 -18.84 -0.87
CA LEU A 100 -25.36 -18.36 0.11
C LEU A 100 -26.77 -18.25 -0.48
N SER A 101 -26.91 -18.01 -1.78
CA SER A 101 -28.22 -18.05 -2.47
C SER A 101 -28.75 -19.47 -2.68
N GLY A 102 -27.93 -20.50 -2.47
CA GLY A 102 -28.31 -21.92 -2.54
C GLY A 102 -28.93 -22.48 -1.26
N LEU A 103 -28.89 -21.74 -0.14
CA LEU A 103 -29.75 -22.02 1.00
C LEU A 103 -31.16 -21.59 0.62
N SER A 104 -31.88 -22.48 -0.05
CA SER A 104 -33.34 -22.44 -0.14
C SER A 104 -33.86 -22.07 1.24
N GLN A 105 -34.27 -20.81 1.40
CA GLN A 105 -34.94 -20.36 2.61
C GLN A 105 -36.24 -21.14 2.65
N VAL A 106 -36.22 -22.28 3.33
CA VAL A 106 -37.42 -23.03 3.68
C VAL A 106 -38.27 -22.02 4.42
N GLN A 107 -39.27 -21.50 3.73
CA GLN A 107 -40.20 -20.54 4.30
C GLN A 107 -41.00 -21.28 5.35
N VAL A 108 -40.49 -21.30 6.58
CA VAL A 108 -41.20 -21.85 7.74
C VAL A 108 -42.42 -20.96 7.91
N LYS A 109 -43.56 -21.40 7.36
CA LYS A 109 -44.86 -20.79 7.60
C LYS A 109 -45.08 -20.82 9.11
N ARG A 110 -44.92 -19.67 9.77
CA ARG A 110 -45.26 -19.54 11.18
C ARG A 110 -46.78 -19.68 11.30
N ASN A 111 -47.23 -20.82 11.82
CA ASN A 111 -48.61 -20.99 12.24
C ASN A 111 -48.83 -20.11 13.47
N VAL A 112 -49.32 -18.90 13.25
CA VAL A 112 -49.77 -18.00 14.31
C VAL A 112 -51.20 -18.40 14.67
N VAL A 113 -51.40 -18.91 15.89
CA VAL A 113 -52.74 -19.18 16.44
C VAL A 113 -53.43 -17.83 16.68
N LYS A 114 -54.54 -17.59 15.99
CA LYS A 114 -55.34 -16.37 16.15
C LYS A 114 -56.11 -16.45 17.47
N ILE A 115 -55.68 -15.70 18.46
CA ILE A 115 -56.38 -15.54 19.73
C ILE A 115 -57.58 -14.63 19.52
N GLY A 116 -58.78 -15.14 19.83
CA GLY A 116 -59.99 -14.36 20.06
C GLY A 116 -61.08 -14.48 18.99
N ARG A 117 -62.12 -15.27 19.28
CA ARG A 117 -63.47 -15.02 18.75
C ARG A 117 -64.08 -13.89 19.58
N PRO A 118 -64.60 -12.80 18.99
CA PRO A 118 -65.40 -11.84 19.73
C PRO A 118 -66.65 -12.56 20.25
N GLY A 119 -66.73 -12.73 21.56
CA GLY A 119 -67.91 -13.25 22.24
C GLY A 119 -68.85 -12.10 22.54
N TYR A 120 -70.03 -12.15 21.89
CA TYR A 120 -71.27 -11.38 22.05
C TYR A 120 -71.19 -9.84 21.96
#